data_AF-A0A2C9SYX4-F1
#
_entry.id   AF-A0A2C9SYX4-F1
#
_cell.length_a   1.000
_cell.length_b   1.000
_cell.length_c   1.000
_cell.angle_alpha   90.00
_cell.angle_beta   90.00
_cell.angle_gamma   90.00
#
_symmetry.space_group_name_H-M   'P 1'
#
loop_
_entity.id
_entity.type
_entity.pdbx_description
1 polymer ?
#
loop_
_entity_poly.entity_id
_entity_poly.type
_entity_poly.pdbx_seq_one_letter_code
_entity_poly.pdbx_strand_id
1 'polypeptide(L)'
;MHTEWVATDRSDRVGMRLAGTPLSYRWPDRQLPSEGATRGAIQVPPNGQPVILGPDHPVTGGYPVIGVVTDADTDSVAQVRPGQRVRLHWTRPRIAAGSPAGW
;
A
#
# COMPACT_ATOMS: atom_id res chain seq x y z
N MET A 1 11.49 4.15 11.67
CA MET A 1 11.09 5.44 11.07
C MET A 1 9.58 5.40 10.86
N HIS A 2 8.85 6.39 11.39
CA HIS A 2 7.43 6.57 11.10
C HIS A 2 7.35 7.49 9.88
N THR A 3 7.13 6.93 8.69
CA THR A 3 6.95 7.74 7.48
C THR A 3 5.58 8.38 7.52
N GLU A 4 5.54 9.68 7.23
CA GLU A 4 4.31 10.44 7.08
C GLU A 4 3.98 10.55 5.59
N TRP A 5 2.78 10.12 5.24
CA TRP A 5 2.26 10.19 3.88
C TRP A 5 1.22 11.29 3.76
N VAL A 6 1.05 11.84 2.56
CA VAL A 6 0.00 12.82 2.24
C VAL A 6 -0.91 12.23 1.16
N ALA A 7 -2.21 12.21 1.39
CA ALA A 7 -3.18 11.83 0.36
C ALA A 7 -3.17 12.86 -0.76
N THR A 8 -2.98 12.41 -2.00
CA THR A 8 -2.92 13.29 -3.17
C THR A 8 -4.32 13.56 -3.74
N ASP A 9 -4.43 14.64 -4.52
CA ASP A 9 -5.62 15.01 -5.30
C ASP A 9 -5.95 14.03 -6.43
N ARG A 10 -5.04 13.10 -6.73
CA ARG A 10 -5.24 12.00 -7.69
C ARG A 10 -5.98 10.81 -7.08
N SER A 11 -6.37 10.85 -5.81
CA SER A 11 -7.08 9.75 -5.14
C SER A 11 -8.52 9.64 -5.65
N ASP A 12 -8.97 8.41 -5.89
CA ASP A 12 -10.31 8.09 -6.39
C ASP A 12 -10.82 6.76 -5.78
N ARG A 13 -11.97 6.27 -6.26
CA ARG A 13 -12.54 4.99 -5.79
C ARG A 13 -11.73 3.76 -6.20
N VAL A 14 -10.82 3.88 -7.18
CA VAL A 14 -9.88 2.81 -7.55
C VAL A 14 -8.77 2.72 -6.52
N GLY A 15 -8.26 3.86 -6.04
CA GLY A 15 -7.31 3.87 -4.94
C GLY A 15 -6.90 5.26 -4.46
N MET A 16 -6.54 5.30 -3.18
CA MET A 16 -5.91 6.46 -2.56
C MET A 16 -4.41 6.47 -2.88
N ARG A 17 -3.95 7.56 -3.50
CA ARG A 17 -2.55 7.73 -3.90
C ARG A 17 -1.85 8.57 -2.86
N LEU A 18 -0.81 8.02 -2.24
CA LEU A 18 -0.04 8.65 -1.18
C LEU A 18 1.26 9.23 -1.74
N ALA A 19 1.61 10.43 -1.29
CA ALA A 19 2.88 11.09 -1.59
C ALA A 19 3.72 11.22 -0.32
N GLY A 20 5.01 10.96 -0.43
CA GLY A 20 5.98 11.09 0.65
C GLY A 20 7.38 10.70 0.18
N THR A 21 8.23 10.28 1.12
CA THR A 21 9.54 9.70 0.80
C THR A 21 9.35 8.38 0.04
N PRO A 22 9.82 8.26 -1.21
CA PRO A 22 9.61 7.07 -2.01
C PRO A 22 10.24 5.83 -1.38
N LEU A 23 9.54 4.70 -1.50
CA LEU A 23 10.08 3.40 -1.13
C LEU A 23 10.99 2.87 -2.25
N SER A 24 12.14 2.32 -1.88
CA SER A 24 13.08 1.71 -2.84
C SER A 24 12.87 0.20 -2.91
N TYR A 25 12.88 -0.32 -4.13
CA TYR A 25 12.86 -1.75 -4.38
C TYR A 25 14.23 -2.35 -4.10
N ARG A 26 14.27 -3.55 -3.51
CA ARG A 26 15.52 -4.32 -3.41
C ARG A 26 16.02 -4.78 -4.79
N TRP A 27 15.09 -5.13 -5.69
CA TRP A 27 15.37 -5.55 -7.06
C TRP A 27 14.46 -4.77 -8.02
N PRO A 28 14.88 -3.59 -8.50
CA PRO A 28 14.04 -2.71 -9.31
C PRO A 28 13.53 -3.34 -10.62
N ASP A 29 14.33 -4.22 -11.23
CA ASP A 29 14.00 -4.85 -12.52
C ASP A 29 13.16 -6.12 -12.38
N ARG A 30 12.88 -6.56 -11.16
CA ARG A 30 12.10 -7.77 -10.92
C ARG A 30 10.61 -7.48 -11.15
N GLN A 31 10.05 -8.13 -12.16
CA GLN A 31 8.62 -8.10 -12.40
C GLN A 31 7.90 -9.05 -11.45
N LEU A 32 6.70 -8.65 -11.01
CA LEU A 32 5.79 -9.51 -10.28
C LEU A 32 4.74 -10.05 -11.27
N PRO A 33 4.53 -11.37 -11.35
CA PRO A 33 3.35 -11.92 -12.02
C PRO A 33 2.08 -11.30 -11.43
N SER A 34 1.02 -11.21 -12.23
CA SER A 34 -0.25 -10.69 -11.72
C SER A 34 -0.82 -11.60 -10.64
N GLU A 35 -1.23 -11.02 -9.53
CA GLU A 35 -1.82 -11.71 -8.38
C GLU A 35 -3.16 -11.07 -8.01
N GLY A 36 -4.00 -11.82 -7.29
CA GLY A 36 -5.29 -11.32 -6.81
C GLY A 36 -5.11 -10.10 -5.90
N ALA A 37 -5.88 -9.04 -6.17
CA ALA A 37 -5.87 -7.82 -5.37
C ALA A 37 -7.12 -7.74 -4.49
N THR A 38 -7.04 -7.01 -3.38
CA THR A 38 -8.17 -6.78 -2.46
C THR A 38 -8.23 -5.30 -2.06
N ARG A 39 -9.43 -4.84 -1.70
CA ARG A 39 -9.65 -3.54 -1.06
C ARG A 39 -8.75 -3.44 0.18
N GLY A 40 -8.13 -2.28 0.37
CA GLY A 40 -7.18 -2.02 1.44
C GLY A 40 -5.75 -2.51 1.16
N ALA A 41 -5.49 -3.25 0.08
CA ALA A 41 -4.12 -3.61 -0.29
C ALA A 41 -3.30 -2.37 -0.61
N ILE A 42 -2.05 -2.33 -0.14
CA ILE A 42 -1.14 -1.21 -0.29
C ILE A 42 -0.10 -1.59 -1.33
N GLN A 43 -0.36 -1.24 -2.59
CA GLN A 43 0.57 -1.45 -3.69
C GLN A 43 1.65 -0.37 -3.69
N VAL A 44 2.87 -0.74 -4.06
CA VAL A 44 3.97 0.21 -4.26
C VAL A 44 4.39 0.13 -5.72
N PRO A 45 4.01 1.06 -6.60
CA PRO A 45 4.48 1.07 -8.00
C PRO A 45 5.98 1.41 -8.10
N PRO A 46 6.59 1.38 -9.31
CA PRO A 46 8.02 1.66 -9.51
C PRO A 46 8.47 3.07 -9.06
N ASN A 47 7.55 4.03 -8.97
CA ASN A 47 7.83 5.37 -8.44
C ASN A 47 7.99 5.41 -6.90
N GLY A 48 7.77 4.29 -6.22
CA GLY A 48 7.90 4.17 -4.76
C GLY A 48 6.78 4.82 -3.94
N GLN A 49 5.75 5.38 -4.58
CA GLN A 49 4.65 6.09 -3.92
C GLN A 49 3.45 5.14 -3.69
N PRO A 50 3.07 4.84 -2.44
CA PRO A 50 2.04 3.84 -2.18
C PRO A 50 0.65 4.20 -2.72
N VAL A 51 -0.10 3.17 -3.10
CA VAL A 51 -1.52 3.26 -3.46
C VAL A 51 -2.31 2.29 -2.59
N ILE A 52 -3.25 2.80 -1.80
CA ILE A 52 -4.21 1.97 -1.05
C ILE A 52 -5.40 1.70 -1.95
N LEU A 53 -5.65 0.43 -2.29
CA LEU A 53 -6.71 0.03 -3.20
C LEU A 53 -8.10 0.29 -2.61
N GLY A 54 -8.93 1.00 -3.36
CA GLY A 54 -10.32 1.31 -3.04
C GLY A 54 -11.30 0.26 -3.58
N PRO A 55 -12.61 0.42 -3.39
CA PRO A 55 -13.61 -0.59 -3.77
C PRO A 55 -13.67 -0.89 -5.28
N ASP A 56 -13.20 0.02 -6.14
CA ASP A 56 -13.23 -0.15 -7.59
C ASP A 56 -11.88 -0.66 -8.13
N HIS A 57 -11.04 -1.27 -7.27
CA HIS A 57 -9.75 -1.82 -7.67
C HIS A 57 -9.92 -2.98 -8.68
N PRO A 58 -8.98 -3.17 -9.63
CA PRO A 58 -9.00 -4.33 -10.52
C PRO A 58 -8.83 -5.64 -9.73
N VAL A 59 -9.39 -6.74 -10.23
CA VAL A 59 -9.31 -8.06 -9.58
C VAL A 59 -7.88 -8.58 -9.44
N THR A 60 -6.98 -8.13 -10.32
CA THR A 60 -5.55 -8.48 -10.29
C THR A 60 -4.68 -7.23 -10.33
N GLY A 61 -3.48 -7.34 -9.78
CA GLY A 61 -2.46 -6.30 -9.82
C GLY A 61 -1.06 -6.88 -10.09
N GLY A 62 -0.19 -6.08 -10.72
CA GLY A 62 1.21 -6.45 -11.01
C GLY A 62 2.22 -5.73 -10.13
N TYR A 63 1.77 -4.98 -9.12
CA TYR A 63 2.64 -4.26 -8.20
C TYR A 63 2.73 -4.98 -6.84
N PRO A 64 3.91 -5.00 -6.21
CA PRO A 64 4.08 -5.62 -4.91
C PRO A 64 3.19 -4.96 -3.86
N VAL A 65 2.52 -5.79 -3.07
CA VAL A 65 1.72 -5.38 -1.93
C VAL A 65 2.59 -5.40 -0.68
N ILE A 66 2.85 -4.23 -0.08
CA ILE A 66 3.69 -4.13 1.13
C ILE A 66 2.91 -4.44 2.41
N GLY A 67 1.59 -4.36 2.37
CA GLY A 67 0.68 -4.65 3.46
C GLY A 67 -0.76 -4.47 3.02
N VAL A 68 -1.70 -4.80 3.90
CA VAL A 68 -3.14 -4.64 3.68
C VAL A 68 -3.72 -3.94 4.89
N VAL A 69 -4.48 -2.87 4.67
CA VAL A 69 -5.26 -2.19 5.71
C VAL A 69 -6.24 -3.17 6.33
N THR A 70 -6.47 -3.09 7.63
CA THR A 70 -7.47 -3.95 8.28
C THR A 70 -8.86 -3.62 7.74
N ASP A 71 -9.75 -4.60 7.70
CA ASP A 71 -11.13 -4.38 7.26
C ASP A 71 -11.81 -3.25 8.08
N ALA A 72 -11.61 -3.27 9.41
CA ALA A 72 -12.11 -2.26 10.34
C ALA A 72 -11.66 -0.82 10.05
N ASP A 73 -10.47 -0.64 9.46
CA ASP A 73 -9.93 0.69 9.15
C ASP A 73 -10.19 1.14 7.71
N THR A 74 -10.70 0.26 6.86
CA THR A 74 -10.79 0.52 5.41
C THR A 74 -11.81 1.62 5.09
N ASP A 75 -12.90 1.73 5.86
CA ASP A 75 -13.87 2.81 5.72
C ASP A 75 -13.32 4.14 6.26
N SER A 76 -12.53 4.11 7.34
CA SER A 76 -11.84 5.30 7.88
C SER A 76 -10.85 5.87 6.86
N VAL A 77 -10.09 5.01 6.18
CA VAL A 77 -9.20 5.40 5.09
C VAL A 77 -10.01 6.05 3.95
N ALA A 78 -11.18 5.55 3.60
CA ALA A 78 -12.01 6.13 2.54
C ALA A 78 -12.50 7.57 2.82
N GLN A 79 -12.45 8.03 4.07
CA GLN A 79 -12.83 9.40 4.46
C GLN A 79 -11.68 10.42 4.37
N VAL A 80 -10.45 9.97 4.10
CA VAL A 80 -9.29 10.87 3.99
C VAL A 80 -9.41 11.73 2.74
N ARG A 81 -9.28 13.04 2.94
CA ARG A 81 -9.32 14.06 1.89
C ARG A 81 -7.91 14.34 1.35
N PRO A 82 -7.81 14.77 0.09
CA PRO A 82 -6.55 15.29 -0.46
C PRO A 82 -5.90 16.33 0.47
N GLY A 83 -4.59 16.23 0.65
CA GLY A 83 -3.79 17.08 1.53
C GLY A 83 -3.71 16.59 2.99
N GLN A 84 -4.55 15.65 3.42
CA GLN A 84 -4.47 15.11 4.77
C GLN A 84 -3.29 14.14 4.92
N ARG A 85 -2.73 14.11 6.13
CA ARG A 85 -1.64 13.22 6.53
C ARG A 85 -2.19 11.84 6.88
N VAL A 86 -1.51 10.80 6.41
CA VAL A 86 -1.80 9.40 6.67
C VAL A 86 -0.59 8.76 7.33
N ARG A 87 -0.81 8.09 8.46
CA ARG A 87 0.20 7.31 9.16
C ARG A 87 -0.25 5.86 9.23
N LEU A 88 0.64 4.95 8.84
CA LEU A 88 0.40 3.52 8.83
C LEU A 88 1.17 2.87 9.96
N HIS A 89 0.52 1.93 10.65
CA HIS A 89 1.10 1.16 11.75
C HIS A 89 0.92 -0.32 11.48
N TRP A 90 1.93 -1.11 11.82
CA TRP A 90 1.79 -2.56 11.79
C TRP A 90 0.84 -3.01 12.89
N THR A 91 -0.17 -3.78 12.54
CA THR A 91 -1.13 -4.35 13.50
C THR A 91 -0.50 -5.44 14.37
N ARG A 92 0.62 -6.01 13.92
CA ARG A 92 1.42 -7.01 14.61
C ARG A 92 2.90 -6.89 14.23
N PRO A 93 3.83 -7.38 15.05
CA PRO A 93 5.26 -7.36 14.71
C PRO A 93 5.53 -7.98 13.33
N ARG A 94 6.34 -7.30 12.52
CA ARG A 94 6.74 -7.78 11.19
C ARG A 94 7.85 -8.81 11.34
N ILE A 95 7.72 -9.94 10.65
CA ILE A 95 8.80 -10.93 10.53
C ILE A 95 9.94 -10.31 9.72
N ALA A 96 11.18 -10.42 10.22
CA ALA A 96 12.34 -9.87 9.54
C ALA A 96 12.54 -10.56 8.18
N ALA A 97 12.92 -9.78 7.17
CA ALA A 97 13.22 -10.34 5.85
C ALA A 97 14.45 -11.25 5.98
N GLY A 98 14.35 -12.50 5.53
CA GLY A 98 15.43 -13.50 5.63
C GLY A 98 15.37 -14.39 6.88
N SER A 99 14.39 -14.20 7.78
CA SER A 99 14.08 -15.25 8.76
C SER A 99 13.61 -16.50 7.99
N PRO A 100 14.14 -17.71 8.29
CA PRO A 100 13.61 -18.92 7.70
C PRO A 100 12.11 -18.96 7.99
N ALA A 101 11.31 -19.15 6.96
CA ALA A 101 9.89 -19.42 7.15
C ALA A 101 9.83 -20.67 8.03
N GLY A 102 9.26 -20.52 9.22
CA GLY A 102 9.07 -21.62 10.15
C GLY A 102 7.94 -22.51 9.63
N TRP A 103 8.34 -23.57 8.95
CA TRP A 103 7.62 -24.80 8.67
C TRP A 103 8.64 -25.94 8.75
#